data_AF-A0A7S4MHZ4-F1
#
_entry.id   AF-A0A7S4MHZ4-F1
#
_cell.length_a   1.000
_cell.length_b   1.000
_cell.length_c   1.000
_cell.angle_alpha   90.00
_cell.angle_beta   90.00
_cell.angle_gamma   90.00
#
_symmetry.space_group_name_H-M   'P 1'
#
loop_
_entity.id
_entity.type
_entity.pdbx_description
1 polymer ?
#
loop_
_entity_poly.entity_id
_entity_poly.type
_entity_poly.pdbx_seq_one_letter_code
_entity_poly.pdbx_strand_id
1 'polypeptide(L)'
;SADTLDVVLRRFDEWLRQNNLISAEEVCFVPATDGPWDIEKFLAAECARKGIPFPDYMHHWVDIRHYFKVKNCLSRRHNVSKMLELMGSQFEGRAHSGIDDSRNIARILIRLLETHGELPTNDFLN
;
A
#
# COMPACT_ATOMS: atom_id res chain seq x y z
N SER A 1 10.30 20.15 -13.33
CA SER A 1 11.12 19.09 -12.72
C SER A 1 10.39 18.54 -11.52
N ALA A 2 10.68 17.31 -11.10
CA ALA A 2 10.17 16.74 -9.84
C ALA A 2 11.19 16.97 -8.72
N ASP A 3 10.69 17.05 -7.48
CA ASP A 3 11.53 17.12 -6.28
C ASP A 3 12.21 15.78 -5.97
N THR A 4 13.25 15.80 -5.13
CA THR A 4 13.97 14.60 -4.69
C THR A 4 13.14 13.78 -3.70
N LEU A 5 13.51 12.50 -3.54
CA LEU A 5 12.78 11.57 -2.67
C LEU A 5 12.71 12.05 -1.21
N ASP A 6 13.79 12.63 -0.66
CA ASP A 6 13.80 13.13 0.72
C ASP A 6 12.82 14.31 0.91
N VAL A 7 12.69 15.19 -0.09
CA VAL A 7 11.73 16.29 -0.07
C VAL A 7 10.30 15.75 -0.11
N VAL A 8 10.04 14.78 -0.99
CA VAL A 8 8.71 14.18 -1.12
C VAL A 8 8.32 13.39 0.12
N LEU A 9 9.24 12.64 0.73
CA LEU A 9 8.99 11.90 1.98
C LEU A 9 8.70 12.85 3.15
N ARG A 10 9.42 13.97 3.27
CA ARG A 10 9.09 14.99 4.29
C ARG A 10 7.69 15.56 4.10
N ARG A 11 7.30 15.87 2.86
CA ARG A 11 5.94 16.35 2.57
C ARG A 11 4.87 15.30 2.83
N PHE A 12 5.17 14.03 2.55
CA PHE A 12 4.26 12.93 2.85
C PHE A 12 4.06 12.79 4.37
N ASP A 13 5.14 12.86 5.15
CA ASP A 13 5.13 12.84 6.60
C ASP A 13 4.34 14.03 7.21
N GLU A 14 4.54 15.24 6.68
CA GLU A 14 3.74 16.42 7.02
C GLU A 14 2.26 16.23 6.71
N TRP A 15 1.94 15.69 5.54
CA TRP A 15 0.56 15.40 5.15
C TRP A 15 -0.09 14.39 6.09
N LEU A 16 0.62 13.32 6.49
CA LEU A 16 0.11 12.35 7.47
C LEU A 16 -0.21 13.02 8.81
N ARG A 17 0.68 13.90 9.32
CA ARG A 17 0.42 14.67 10.55
C ARG A 17 -0.79 15.60 10.43
N GLN A 18 -0.90 16.33 9.31
CA GLN A 18 -2.02 17.24 9.07
C GLN A 18 -3.37 16.52 9.01
N ASN A 19 -3.37 15.23 8.65
CA ASN A 19 -4.57 14.40 8.62
C ASN A 19 -4.77 13.57 9.91
N ASN A 20 -4.00 13.82 10.97
CA ASN A 20 -4.03 13.10 12.24
C ASN A 20 -3.82 11.58 12.09
N LEU A 21 -3.02 11.16 11.10
CA LEU A 21 -2.69 9.75 10.87
C LEU A 21 -1.43 9.31 11.62
N ILE A 22 -0.56 10.25 11.97
CA ILE A 22 0.61 10.01 12.82
C ILE A 22 0.80 11.16 13.82
N SER A 23 1.28 10.82 15.01
CA SER A 23 1.74 11.75 16.04
C SER A 23 3.14 11.32 16.51
N ALA A 24 3.66 11.94 17.59
CA ALA A 24 4.91 11.48 18.17
C ALA A 24 4.76 10.15 18.93
N GLU A 25 3.53 9.80 19.32
CA GLU A 25 3.22 8.64 20.17
C GLU A 25 2.41 7.56 19.45
N GLU A 26 1.75 7.88 18.34
CA GLU A 26 0.75 7.00 17.71
C GLU A 26 0.83 7.02 16.18
N VAL A 27 0.55 5.85 15.58
CA VAL A 27 0.34 5.66 14.14
C VAL A 27 -1.04 5.06 13.94
N CYS A 28 -1.97 5.81 13.34
CA CYS A 28 -3.38 5.43 13.18
C CYS A 28 -3.72 4.96 11.75
N PHE A 29 -2.71 4.56 10.97
CA PHE A 29 -2.90 4.06 9.61
C PHE A 29 -1.93 2.93 9.29
N VAL A 30 -2.19 2.23 8.19
CA VAL A 30 -1.30 1.21 7.65
C VAL A 30 -1.19 1.36 6.12
N PRO A 31 0.01 1.29 5.53
CA PRO A 31 0.18 1.19 4.09
C PRO A 31 -0.42 -0.10 3.52
N ALA A 32 -0.86 -0.06 2.26
CA ALA A 32 -1.31 -1.25 1.53
C ALA A 32 -0.78 -1.22 0.09
N THR A 33 -0.37 -2.38 -0.42
CA THR A 33 0.37 -2.51 -1.68
C THR A 33 -0.05 -3.74 -2.50
N ASP A 34 0.21 -3.73 -3.82
CA ASP A 34 -0.03 -4.88 -4.72
C ASP A 34 1.14 -5.88 -4.68
N GLY A 35 1.48 -6.35 -3.48
CA GLY A 35 2.63 -7.20 -3.21
C GLY A 35 3.77 -6.47 -2.48
N PRO A 36 4.87 -7.17 -2.17
CA PRO A 36 5.91 -6.64 -1.29
C PRO A 36 6.87 -5.66 -1.97
N TRP A 37 6.88 -5.58 -3.30
CA TRP A 37 7.94 -4.89 -4.05
C TRP A 37 7.96 -3.37 -3.86
N ASP A 38 6.80 -2.74 -3.71
CA ASP A 38 6.69 -1.29 -3.47
C ASP A 38 7.52 -0.85 -2.25
N ILE A 39 7.46 -1.63 -1.17
CA ILE A 39 8.18 -1.37 0.05
C ILE A 39 9.60 -1.92 -0.03
N GLU A 40 9.77 -3.22 -0.24
CA GLU A 40 11.07 -3.89 -0.11
C GLU A 40 12.07 -3.52 -1.20
N LYS A 41 11.62 -3.47 -2.46
CA LYS A 41 12.50 -3.36 -3.63
C LYS A 41 12.60 -1.94 -4.14
N PHE A 42 11.58 -1.11 -3.93
CA PHE A 42 11.57 0.26 -4.41
C PHE A 42 11.89 1.23 -3.28
N LEU A 43 11.01 1.41 -2.30
CA LEU A 43 11.20 2.45 -1.29
C LEU A 43 12.41 2.17 -0.37
N ALA A 44 12.46 0.99 0.25
CA ALA A 44 13.52 0.64 1.20
C ALA A 44 14.90 0.63 0.53
N ALA A 45 15.01 0.00 -0.65
CA ALA A 45 16.25 -0.05 -1.41
C ALA A 45 16.72 1.35 -1.84
N GLU A 46 15.81 2.24 -2.27
CA GLU A 46 16.16 3.58 -2.69
C GLU A 46 16.54 4.48 -1.50
N CYS A 47 15.88 4.33 -0.36
CA CYS A 47 16.26 4.97 0.90
C CYS A 47 17.68 4.55 1.31
N ALA A 48 17.96 3.25 1.34
CA ALA A 48 19.28 2.71 1.66
C ALA A 48 20.36 3.24 0.70
N ARG A 49 20.08 3.23 -0.62
CA ARG A 49 21.02 3.71 -1.65
C ARG A 49 21.33 5.20 -1.51
N LYS A 50 20.37 6.01 -1.07
CA LYS A 50 20.50 7.47 -0.93
C LYS A 50 20.88 7.93 0.48
N GLY A 51 20.99 7.02 1.45
CA GLY A 51 21.21 7.37 2.85
C GLY A 51 20.04 8.14 3.47
N ILE A 52 18.82 7.92 2.99
CA ILE A 52 17.60 8.52 3.53
C ILE A 52 17.04 7.58 4.61
N PRO A 53 16.69 8.08 5.81
CA PRO A 53 16.00 7.27 6.81
C PRO A 53 14.70 6.68 6.26
N PHE A 54 14.52 5.37 6.42
CA PHE A 54 13.28 4.71 6.03
C PHE A 54 12.18 5.06 7.05
N PRO A 55 10.96 5.43 6.62
CA PRO A 55 9.91 5.81 7.56
C PRO A 55 9.41 4.62 8.40
N ASP A 56 9.36 4.77 9.72
CA ASP A 56 8.99 3.69 10.66
C ASP A 56 7.60 3.09 10.35
N TYR A 57 6.63 3.93 9.97
CA TYR A 57 5.27 3.50 9.61
C TYR A 57 5.18 2.69 8.31
N MET A 58 6.28 2.51 7.57
CA MET A 58 6.35 1.68 6.35
C MET A 58 6.90 0.28 6.61
N HIS A 59 7.29 -0.07 7.85
CA HIS A 59 7.83 -1.40 8.17
C HIS A 59 6.80 -2.53 8.13
N HIS A 60 5.53 -2.20 8.30
CA HIS A 60 4.42 -3.15 8.24
C HIS A 60 3.40 -2.66 7.21
N TRP A 61 2.88 -3.56 6.40
CA TRP A 61 1.87 -3.21 5.40
C TRP A 61 0.87 -4.35 5.18
N VAL A 62 -0.17 -4.04 4.41
CA VAL A 62 -1.11 -5.01 3.87
C VAL A 62 -0.72 -5.33 2.43
N ASP A 63 -0.16 -6.52 2.18
CA ASP A 63 -0.11 -7.11 0.84
C ASP A 63 -1.55 -7.55 0.48
N ILE A 64 -2.19 -6.77 -0.38
CA ILE A 64 -3.58 -6.99 -0.77
C ILE A 64 -3.74 -8.30 -1.56
N ARG A 65 -2.70 -8.74 -2.27
CA ARG A 65 -2.73 -9.97 -3.08
C ARG A 65 -2.67 -11.18 -2.19
N HIS A 66 -1.87 -11.11 -1.13
CA HIS A 66 -1.86 -12.13 -0.08
C HIS A 66 -3.23 -12.16 0.59
N TYR A 67 -3.69 -11.01 1.09
CA TYR A 67 -4.95 -10.93 1.84
C TYR A 67 -6.13 -11.46 1.02
N PHE A 68 -6.27 -10.99 -0.23
CA PHE A 68 -7.33 -11.42 -1.15
C PHE A 68 -7.28 -12.93 -1.40
N LYS A 69 -6.09 -13.51 -1.64
CA LYS A 69 -5.92 -14.95 -1.81
C LYS A 69 -6.45 -15.72 -0.60
N VAL A 70 -6.02 -15.34 0.61
CA VAL A 70 -6.35 -16.06 1.85
C VAL A 70 -7.85 -15.96 2.15
N LYS A 71 -8.43 -14.76 2.12
CA LYS A 71 -9.84 -14.57 2.47
C LYS A 71 -10.82 -15.16 1.45
N ASN A 72 -10.40 -15.33 0.19
CA ASN A 72 -11.21 -15.95 -0.86
C ASN A 72 -10.81 -17.42 -1.15
N CYS A 73 -9.98 -18.05 -0.31
CA CYS A 73 -9.55 -19.45 -0.45
C CYS A 73 -8.98 -19.79 -1.84
N LEU A 74 -8.21 -18.87 -2.45
CA LEU A 74 -7.68 -19.03 -3.80
C LEU A 74 -6.33 -19.79 -3.79
N SER A 75 -6.09 -20.57 -4.84
CA SER A 75 -4.84 -21.33 -4.98
C SER A 75 -3.60 -20.44 -5.19
N ARG A 76 -3.77 -19.23 -5.72
CA ARG A 76 -2.68 -18.30 -6.06
C ARG A 76 -3.05 -16.83 -5.83
N ARG A 77 -2.03 -15.99 -5.70
CA ARG A 77 -2.16 -14.52 -5.70
C ARG A 77 -2.54 -14.03 -7.10
N HIS A 78 -3.38 -13.00 -7.16
CA HIS A 78 -3.82 -12.37 -8.41
C HIS A 78 -3.31 -10.92 -8.48
N ASN A 79 -3.31 -10.33 -9.68
CA ASN A 79 -3.02 -8.89 -9.85
C ASN A 79 -4.30 -8.07 -9.63
N VAL A 80 -4.16 -6.74 -9.51
CA VAL A 80 -5.28 -5.80 -9.29
C VAL A 80 -6.44 -6.05 -10.25
N SER A 81 -6.18 -6.12 -11.56
CA SER A 81 -7.24 -6.29 -12.56
C SER A 81 -8.02 -7.59 -12.38
N LYS A 82 -7.33 -8.70 -12.07
CA LYS A 82 -8.01 -9.99 -11.86
C LYS A 82 -8.75 -10.03 -10.52
N MET A 83 -8.25 -9.37 -9.47
CA MET A 83 -8.98 -9.22 -8.21
C MET A 83 -10.29 -8.44 -8.41
N LEU A 84 -10.24 -7.34 -9.16
CA LEU A 84 -11.44 -6.56 -9.52
C LEU A 84 -12.42 -7.40 -10.35
N GLU A 85 -11.94 -8.14 -11.36
CA GLU A 85 -12.79 -9.00 -12.19
C GLU A 85 -13.52 -10.05 -11.34
N LEU A 86 -12.83 -10.69 -10.39
CA LEU A 86 -13.42 -11.65 -9.45
C LEU A 86 -14.44 -11.00 -8.50
N MET A 87 -14.31 -9.69 -8.24
CA MET A 87 -15.28 -8.88 -7.49
C MET A 87 -16.39 -8.30 -8.37
N GLY A 88 -16.46 -8.65 -9.67
CA GLY A 88 -17.45 -8.12 -10.60
C GLY A 88 -17.22 -6.65 -10.99
N SER A 89 -15.99 -6.15 -10.83
CA SER A 89 -15.56 -4.79 -11.17
C SER A 89 -14.48 -4.79 -12.26
N GLN A 90 -14.18 -3.63 -12.81
CA GLN A 90 -13.11 -3.44 -13.80
C GLN A 90 -12.11 -2.41 -13.31
N PHE A 91 -10.88 -2.49 -13.83
CA PHE A 91 -9.85 -1.50 -13.58
C PHE A 91 -10.29 -0.13 -14.15
N GLU A 92 -10.19 0.91 -13.35
CA GLU A 92 -10.53 2.28 -13.74
C GLU A 92 -9.28 3.14 -13.94
N GLY A 93 -9.26 3.94 -15.01
CA GLY A 93 -8.12 4.81 -15.34
C GLY A 93 -7.04 4.11 -16.17
N ARG A 94 -5.79 4.53 -16.02
CA ARG A 94 -4.67 4.04 -16.83
C ARG A 94 -3.80 3.07 -16.02
N ALA A 95 -3.71 1.83 -16.48
CA ALA A 95 -2.80 0.86 -15.89
C ALA A 95 -1.34 1.37 -15.90
N HIS A 96 -0.61 1.10 -14.82
CA HIS A 96 0.76 1.59 -14.58
C HIS A 96 0.87 3.11 -14.33
N SER A 97 -0.25 3.77 -14.06
CA SER A 97 -0.30 5.09 -13.44
C SER A 97 -0.43 4.89 -11.94
N GLY A 98 0.61 5.24 -11.17
CA GLY A 98 0.64 4.94 -9.73
C GLY A 98 -0.61 5.40 -8.96
N ILE A 99 -1.16 6.58 -9.30
CA ILE A 99 -2.39 7.08 -8.66
C ILE A 99 -3.64 6.27 -9.04
N ASP A 100 -3.76 5.80 -10.28
CA ASP A 100 -4.92 5.01 -10.71
C ASP A 100 -4.80 3.58 -10.17
N ASP A 101 -3.58 3.02 -10.13
CA ASP A 101 -3.30 1.74 -9.49
C ASP A 101 -3.68 1.82 -7.99
N SER A 102 -3.23 2.83 -7.26
CA SER A 102 -3.58 3.02 -5.84
C SER A 102 -5.09 3.18 -5.61
N ARG A 103 -5.82 3.89 -6.50
CA ARG A 103 -7.29 4.00 -6.39
C ARG A 103 -7.99 2.65 -6.57
N ASN A 104 -7.54 1.84 -7.53
CA ASN A 104 -8.10 0.51 -7.75
C ASN A 104 -7.76 -0.44 -6.59
N ILE A 105 -6.57 -0.35 -6.01
CA ILE A 105 -6.20 -1.05 -4.78
C ILE A 105 -7.14 -0.66 -3.63
N ALA A 106 -7.40 0.65 -3.45
CA ALA A 106 -8.33 1.13 -2.42
C ALA A 106 -9.75 0.57 -2.62
N ARG A 107 -10.25 0.50 -3.87
CA ARG A 107 -11.55 -0.12 -4.18
C ARG A 107 -11.63 -1.59 -3.75
N ILE A 108 -10.56 -2.35 -4.01
CA ILE A 108 -10.44 -3.75 -3.57
C ILE A 108 -10.48 -3.81 -2.03
N LEU A 109 -9.70 -2.98 -1.34
CA LEU A 109 -9.63 -2.97 0.12
C LEU A 109 -10.95 -2.61 0.79
N ILE A 110 -11.66 -1.60 0.27
CA ILE A 110 -13.00 -1.23 0.75
C ILE A 110 -13.93 -2.44 0.65
N ARG A 111 -13.94 -3.13 -0.50
CA ARG A 111 -14.79 -4.31 -0.70
C ARG A 111 -14.42 -5.47 0.22
N LEU A 112 -13.13 -5.67 0.48
CA LEU A 112 -12.64 -6.67 1.42
C LEU A 112 -13.05 -6.34 2.86
N LEU A 113 -12.96 -5.08 3.28
CA LEU A 113 -13.43 -4.63 4.59
C LEU A 113 -14.92 -4.85 4.78
N GLU A 114 -15.73 -4.46 3.79
CA GLU A 114 -17.18 -4.69 3.81
C GLU A 114 -17.54 -6.17 3.95
N THR A 115 -16.73 -7.06 3.36
CA THR A 115 -17.01 -8.50 3.32
C THR A 115 -16.48 -9.24 4.55
N HIS A 116 -15.32 -8.82 5.09
CA HIS A 116 -14.59 -9.59 6.10
C HIS A 116 -14.39 -8.85 7.43
N GLY A 117 -14.69 -7.56 7.53
CA GLY A 117 -14.70 -6.77 8.76
C GLY A 117 -13.35 -6.33 9.31
N GLU A 118 -12.23 -6.84 8.79
CA GLU A 118 -10.88 -6.53 9.29
C GLU A 118 -9.85 -6.49 8.15
N LEU A 119 -8.77 -5.71 8.31
CA LEU A 119 -7.59 -5.72 7.45
C LEU A 119 -6.31 -5.64 8.30
N PRO A 120 -5.87 -6.73 8.94
CA PRO A 120 -4.58 -6.75 9.63
C PRO A 120 -3.42 -6.65 8.64
N THR A 121 -2.31 -6.05 9.09
CA THR A 121 -1.00 -6.18 8.44
C THR A 121 -0.67 -7.65 8.23
N ASN A 122 -0.12 -8.01 7.08
CA ASN A 122 0.18 -9.41 6.74
C ASN A 122 1.55 -9.59 6.08
N ASP A 123 2.35 -8.53 6.02
CA ASP A 123 3.71 -8.53 5.51
C ASP A 123 4.52 -7.42 6.19
N PHE A 124 5.85 -7.56 6.21
CA PHE A 124 6.75 -6.67 6.94
C PHE A 124 8.19 -6.70 6.43
N LEU A 125 8.92 -5.60 6.67
CA LEU A 125 10.33 -5.46 6.33
C LEU A 125 11.16 -5.74 7.59
N ASN A 126 12.01 -6.78 7.49
CA ASN A 126 12.99 -7.14 8.53
C ASN A 126 14.14 -6.14 8.64
#